data_AF-A0A6A6P4C4-F1
#
_entry.id   AF-A0A6A6P4C4-F1
#
_cell.length_a   1.000
_cell.length_b   1.000
_cell.length_c   1.000
_cell.angle_alpha   90.00
_cell.angle_beta   90.00
_cell.angle_gamma   90.00
#
_symmetry.space_group_name_H-M   'P 1'
#
loop_
_entity.id
_entity.type
_entity.pdbx_description
1 polymer ?
#
loop_
_entity_poly.entity_id
_entity_poly.type
_entity_poly.pdbx_seq_one_letter_code
_entity_poly.pdbx_strand_id
1 'polypeptide(L)'
;MHCTIDDPCHAVLAKAVRKYGIPFDWRDYTLVISTTSCVRTDAHGGTYCRGEDRAILPDEKPLRLFKELDKQGLKPMFLLRRKEFVGEDAKRAE
;
A
#
# COMPACT_ATOMS: atom_id res chain seq x y z
N MET A 1 -4.65 22.70 -2.34
CA MET A 1 -4.51 21.54 -3.27
C MET A 1 -5.29 20.37 -2.70
N HIS A 2 -6.53 20.15 -3.14
CA HIS A 2 -7.35 19.02 -2.69
C HIS A 2 -6.94 17.75 -3.45
N CYS A 3 -6.68 16.65 -2.75
CA CYS A 3 -6.72 15.32 -3.36
C CYS A 3 -8.16 14.82 -3.21
N THR A 4 -8.81 14.49 -4.31
CA THR A 4 -10.10 13.82 -4.35
C THR A 4 -9.92 12.30 -4.23
N ILE A 5 -10.96 11.60 -3.75
CA ILE A 5 -10.95 10.14 -3.61
C ILE A 5 -10.73 9.42 -4.95
N ASP A 6 -11.02 10.11 -6.06
CA ASP A 6 -10.84 9.62 -7.42
C ASP A 6 -9.44 9.88 -7.99
N ASP A 7 -8.59 10.65 -7.28
CA ASP A 7 -7.25 10.95 -7.79
C ASP A 7 -6.46 9.66 -7.98
N PRO A 8 -5.84 9.49 -9.16
CA PRO A 8 -5.05 8.32 -9.46
C PRO A 8 -3.82 8.27 -8.55
N CYS A 9 -3.37 7.05 -8.24
CA CYS A 9 -2.27 6.81 -7.32
C CYS A 9 -0.99 7.60 -7.67
N HIS A 10 -0.72 7.84 -8.95
CA HIS A 10 0.43 8.66 -9.38
C HIS A 10 0.39 10.09 -8.85
N ALA A 11 -0.78 10.72 -8.71
CA ALA A 11 -0.91 12.08 -8.17
C ALA A 11 -0.63 12.12 -6.67
N VAL A 12 -1.07 11.07 -5.95
CA VAL A 12 -0.79 10.88 -4.52
C VAL A 12 0.71 10.62 -4.30
N LEU A 13 1.31 9.72 -5.09
CA LEU A 13 2.74 9.44 -5.06
C LEU A 13 3.57 10.67 -5.38
N ALA A 14 3.25 11.42 -6.44
CA ALA A 14 3.96 12.64 -6.78
C ALA A 14 3.89 13.69 -5.65
N LYS A 15 2.73 13.83 -4.98
CA LYS A 15 2.61 14.68 -3.79
C LYS A 15 3.42 14.16 -2.62
N ALA A 16 3.42 12.85 -2.37
CA ALA A 16 4.19 12.23 -1.29
C ALA A 16 5.70 12.41 -1.52
N VAL A 17 6.22 12.06 -2.70
CA VAL A 17 7.64 12.24 -3.07
C VAL A 17 8.08 13.69 -2.87
N ARG A 18 7.27 14.66 -3.33
CA ARG A 18 7.53 16.09 -3.13
C ARG A 18 7.46 16.52 -1.66
N LYS A 19 6.51 15.98 -0.89
CA LYS A 19 6.33 16.30 0.54
C LYS A 19 7.44 15.72 1.42
N TYR A 20 7.90 14.51 1.11
CA TYR A 20 8.96 13.81 1.84
C TYR A 20 10.37 14.14 1.32
N GLY A 21 10.51 14.98 0.28
CA GLY A 21 11.81 15.39 -0.26
C GLY A 21 12.61 14.23 -0.87
N ILE A 22 11.91 13.24 -1.44
CA ILE A 22 12.53 12.05 -2.00
C ILE A 22 13.21 12.43 -3.33
N PRO A 23 14.52 12.11 -3.52
CA PRO A 23 15.29 12.54 -4.70
C PRO A 23 14.98 11.74 -5.97
N PHE A 24 14.14 10.71 -5.88
CA PHE A 24 13.81 9.79 -6.96
C PHE A 24 12.39 10.06 -7.50
N ASP A 25 12.16 9.70 -8.77
CA ASP A 25 10.86 9.82 -9.42
C ASP A 25 9.79 8.96 -8.73
N TRP A 26 8.57 9.49 -8.66
CA TRP A 26 7.39 8.75 -8.18
C TRP A 26 7.11 7.46 -8.96
N ARG A 27 7.67 7.33 -10.17
CA ARG A 27 7.59 6.14 -11.01
C ARG A 27 8.38 4.96 -10.43
N ASP A 28 9.45 5.26 -9.70
CA ASP A 28 10.31 4.27 -9.04
C ASP A 28 9.70 3.75 -7.74
N TYR A 29 8.67 4.42 -7.21
CA TYR A 29 7.96 3.95 -6.04
C TYR A 29 6.67 3.21 -6.42
N THR A 30 6.41 2.14 -5.70
CA THR A 30 5.12 1.46 -5.64
C THR A 30 4.47 1.81 -4.31
N LEU A 31 3.22 2.24 -4.36
CA LEU A 31 2.40 2.36 -3.16
C LEU A 31 1.88 0.97 -2.80
N VAL A 32 2.06 0.55 -1.57
CA VAL A 32 1.55 -0.70 -1.02
C VAL A 32 0.54 -0.33 0.05
N ILE A 33 -0.64 -0.94 0.03
CA ILE A 33 -1.60 -0.86 1.12
C ILE A 33 -1.39 -2.10 2.00
N SER A 34 -1.06 -1.89 3.27
CA SER A 34 -0.96 -2.97 4.24
C SER A 34 -2.14 -2.86 5.20
N THR A 35 -2.92 -3.93 5.30
CA THR A 35 -4.09 -3.98 6.17
C THR A 35 -3.79 -4.89 7.34
N THR A 36 -3.71 -4.31 8.54
CA THR A 36 -3.62 -5.11 9.76
C THR A 36 -5.03 -5.37 10.27
N SER A 37 -5.48 -6.62 10.13
CA SER A 37 -6.73 -7.11 10.69
C SER A 37 -6.46 -7.98 11.92
N CYS A 38 -7.09 -7.68 13.05
CA CYS A 38 -7.24 -8.67 14.11
C CYS A 38 -8.39 -9.59 13.69
N VAL A 39 -8.07 -10.71 13.03
CA VAL A 39 -9.09 -11.66 12.60
C VAL A 39 -9.60 -12.38 13.84
N ARG A 40 -10.92 -12.44 13.99
CA ARG A 40 -11.53 -13.21 15.07
C ARG A 40 -11.29 -14.69 14.83
N THR A 41 -10.72 -15.32 15.86
CA THR A 41 -10.79 -16.75 16.20
C THR A 41 -10.82 -17.69 15.01
N ASP A 42 -9.67 -18.29 14.71
CA ASP A 42 -9.63 -19.47 13.83
C ASP A 42 -10.45 -20.63 14.46
N ALA A 43 -10.78 -21.66 13.68
CA ALA A 43 -11.59 -22.78 14.16
C ALA A 43 -11.02 -23.47 15.42
N HIS A 44 -9.74 -23.26 15.75
CA HIS A 44 -9.04 -23.78 16.92
C HIS A 44 -8.97 -22.80 18.11
N GLY A 45 -9.68 -21.67 18.07
CA GLY A 45 -9.77 -20.76 19.21
C GLY A 45 -8.65 -19.70 19.30
N GLY A 46 -7.71 -19.67 18.35
CA GLY A 46 -6.61 -18.71 18.31
C GLY A 46 -7.01 -17.38 17.66
N THR A 47 -6.73 -16.26 18.33
CA THR A 47 -6.78 -14.94 17.69
C THR A 47 -5.43 -14.69 17.03
N TYR A 48 -5.39 -14.50 15.72
CA TYR A 48 -4.19 -14.11 15.00
C TYR A 48 -4.44 -12.82 14.22
N CYS A 49 -3.42 -11.96 14.17
CA CYS A 49 -3.47 -10.74 13.38
C CYS A 49 -2.99 -11.07 11.96
N ARG A 50 -3.85 -10.89 10.96
CA ARG A 50 -3.46 -11.04 9.55
C ARG A 50 -3.16 -9.65 8.99
N GLY A 51 -1.88 -9.43 8.70
CA GLY A 51 -1.42 -8.34 7.86
C GLY A 51 -1.49 -8.80 6.40
N GLU A 52 -2.29 -8.13 5.56
CA GLU A 52 -2.26 -8.37 4.12
C GLU A 52 -1.66 -7.15 3.42
N ASP A 53 -0.53 -7.34 2.75
CA ASP A 53 0.07 -6.32 1.90
C ASP A 53 -0.36 -6.51 0.44
N ARG A 54 -0.82 -5.42 -0.17
CA ARG A 54 -1.24 -5.37 -1.55
C ARG A 54 -0.60 -4.18 -2.24
N ALA A 55 0.12 -4.44 -3.33
CA ALA A 55 0.64 -3.38 -4.19
C ALA A 55 -0.53 -2.67 -4.93
N ILE A 56 -0.55 -1.35 -4.85
CA ILE A 56 -1.49 -0.48 -5.55
C ILE A 56 -0.82 -0.02 -6.85
N LEU A 57 -1.49 -0.27 -7.96
CA LEU A 57 -1.02 0.19 -9.27
C LEU A 57 -1.16 1.71 -9.40
N PRO A 58 -0.36 2.37 -10.24
CA PRO A 58 -0.43 3.82 -10.47
C PRO A 58 -1.80 4.31 -11.00
N ASP A 59 -2.58 3.40 -11.58
CA ASP A 59 -3.93 3.62 -12.13
C ASP A 59 -5.05 3.34 -11.11
N GLU A 60 -4.74 2.61 -10.04
CA GLU A 60 -5.72 2.30 -8.99
C GLU A 60 -6.03 3.53 -8.11
N LYS A 61 -7.15 3.46 -7.37
CA LYS A 61 -7.64 4.52 -6.49
C LYS A 61 -7.34 4.20 -5.01
N PRO A 62 -6.13 4.51 -4.50
CA PRO A 62 -5.72 4.12 -3.14
C PRO A 62 -6.61 4.69 -2.05
N LEU A 63 -7.13 5.91 -2.25
CA LEU A 63 -7.99 6.58 -1.29
C LEU A 63 -9.36 5.90 -1.16
N ARG A 64 -9.90 5.28 -2.23
CA ARG A 64 -11.11 4.45 -2.14
C ARG A 64 -10.86 3.22 -1.30
N LEU A 65 -9.81 2.47 -1.61
CA LEU A 65 -9.44 1.25 -0.88
C LEU A 65 -9.24 1.54 0.61
N PHE A 66 -8.48 2.59 0.94
CA PHE A 66 -8.28 3.02 2.32
C PHE A 66 -9.61 3.28 3.02
N LYS A 67 -10.55 3.98 2.37
CA LYS A 67 -11.84 4.30 2.97
C LYS A 67 -12.73 3.08 3.14
N GLU A 68 -12.66 2.09 2.25
CA GLU A 68 -13.39 0.82 2.39
C GLU A 68 -12.80 -0.06 3.49
N LEU A 69 -11.48 -0.08 3.62
CA LEU A 69 -10.77 -0.84 4.66
C LEU A 69 -10.96 -0.21 6.04
N ASP A 70 -10.86 1.11 6.14
CA ASP A 70 -11.15 1.89 7.35
C ASP A 70 -12.60 1.65 7.83
N LYS A 71 -13.57 1.62 6.91
CA LYS A 71 -14.96 1.24 7.21
C LYS A 71 -15.11 -0.17 7.76
N GLN A 72 -14.25 -1.10 7.37
CA GLN A 72 -14.25 -2.47 7.88
C GLN A 72 -13.60 -2.59 9.27
N GLY A 73 -13.09 -1.50 9.84
CA GLY A 73 -12.35 -1.51 11.11
C GLY A 73 -10.94 -2.08 10.98
N LEU A 74 -10.50 -2.33 9.76
CA LEU A 74 -9.11 -2.62 9.44
C LEU A 74 -8.36 -1.30 9.57
N LYS A 75 -7.12 -1.32 10.07
CA LYS A 75 -6.26 -0.12 10.08
C LYS A 75 -5.36 -0.18 8.84
N PRO A 76 -5.83 0.23 7.65
CA PRO A 76 -4.98 0.28 6.47
C PRO A 76 -3.86 1.30 6.68
N MET A 77 -2.64 0.92 6.30
CA MET A 77 -1.49 1.81 6.24
C MET A 77 -0.92 1.79 4.84
N PHE A 78 -0.56 2.98 4.35
CA PHE A 78 0.17 3.11 3.10
C PHE A 78 1.66 2.98 3.36
N LEU A 79 2.29 2.00 2.71
CA LEU A 79 3.74 1.86 2.64
C LEU A 79 4.20 2.28 1.25
N LEU A 80 5.25 3.11 1.18
CA LEU A 80 5.97 3.32 -0.06
C LEU A 80 7.10 2.30 -0.14
N ARG A 81 7.15 1.53 -1.22
CA ARG A 81 8.25 0.60 -1.55
C ARG A 81 8.93 1.06 -2.84
N ARG A 82 10.25 0.98 -2.90
CA ARG A 82 11.02 1.22 -4.14
C ARG A 82 10.95 0.00 -5.04
N LYS A 83 10.71 0.21 -6.33
CA LYS A 83 10.70 -0.82 -7.37
C LYS A 83 12.10 -1.25 -7.76
N GLU A 84 13.11 -0.39 -7.61
CA GLU A 84 14.52 -0.73 -7.84
C GLU A 84 14.99 -1.99 -7.07
N PHE A 85 14.34 -2.37 -5.97
CA PHE A 85 14.66 -3.59 -5.21
C PHE A 85 13.82 -4.83 -5.56
N VAL A 86 12.83 -4.72 -6.46
CA VAL A 86 11.95 -5.83 -6.87
C VAL A 86 12.34 -6.34 -8.27
N GLY A 87 13.62 -6.22 -8.62
CA GLY A 87 14.16 -6.54 -9.94
C GLY A 87 15.30 -7.56 -9.99
N GLU A 88 15.90 -7.97 -8.87
CA GLU A 88 17.11 -8.82 -8.93
C GLU A 88 17.21 -9.97 -7.90
N ASP A 89 16.12 -10.34 -7.20
CA ASP A 89 16.13 -11.49 -6.26
C ASP A 89 15.14 -12.62 -6.63
N ALA A 90 14.61 -12.63 -7.85
CA ALA A 90 13.81 -13.75 -8.38
C ALA A 90 14.64 -14.73 -9.26
N LYS A 91 15.97 -14.60 -9.28
CA LYS A 91 16.91 -15.50 -9.97
C LYS A 91 18.03 -16.01 -9.04
N ARG A 92 17.68 -16.55 -7.87
CA ARG A 92 18.59 -17.46 -7.16
C ARG A 92 17.84 -18.60 -6.49
N ALA A 93 17.24 -19.43 -7.34
CA ALA A 93 16.92 -20.81 -7.02
C ALA A 93 17.14 -21.62 -8.31
N GLU A 94 18.40 -21.76 -8.70
CA GLU A 94 18.89 -22.91 -9.46
C GLU A 94 20.18 -23.39 -8.78
#